data_AF-A0A918KRX7-F1
#
_entry.id   AF-A0A918KRX7-F1
#
_cell.length_a   1.000
_cell.length_b   1.000
_cell.length_c   1.000
_cell.angle_alpha   90.00
_cell.angle_beta   90.00
_cell.angle_gamma   90.00
#
_symmetry.space_group_name_H-M   'P 1'
#
loop_
_entity.id
_entity.type
_entity.pdbx_description
1 polymer ?
#
loop_
_entity_poly.entity_id
_entity_poly.type
_entity_poly.pdbx_seq_one_letter_code
_entity_poly.pdbx_strand_id
1 'polypeptide(L)'
;MLNIILTNLENRFDVFNDILATVDDNDFHKKLDVPKNKSIAEHLWCVIGARQSFARAIQAGEWQGFECSLDTEAGPAAYKAALDKATAIFHRTVRDLDTWSDDREALLAQLYEHEVMHEGQLIRQVYGLGLSMPATSTWA
;
A
#
# COMPACT_ATOMS: atom_id res chain seq x y z
N MET A 1 4.64 -18.26 5.82
CA MET A 1 3.56 -17.39 5.30
C MET A 1 2.25 -17.44 6.11
N LEU A 2 1.61 -18.59 6.34
CA LEU A 2 0.36 -18.66 7.14
C LEU A 2 0.48 -17.99 8.52
N ASN A 3 1.55 -18.31 9.26
CA ASN A 3 1.78 -17.71 10.58
C ASN A 3 1.92 -16.19 10.52
N ILE A 4 2.60 -15.65 9.50
CA ILE A 4 2.76 -14.20 9.30
C ILE A 4 1.40 -13.56 9.10
N ILE A 5 0.54 -14.16 8.28
CA ILE A 5 -0.81 -13.64 8.02
C ILE A 5 -1.65 -13.65 9.31
N LEU A 6 -1.63 -14.75 10.07
CA LEU A 6 -2.38 -14.84 11.33
C LEU A 6 -1.90 -13.80 12.34
N THR A 7 -0.59 -13.66 12.54
CA THR A 7 -0.01 -12.65 13.42
C THR A 7 -0.38 -11.23 12.97
N ASN A 8 -0.31 -10.95 11.67
CA ASN A 8 -0.69 -9.63 11.16
C ASN A 8 -2.18 -9.34 11.37
N LEU A 9 -3.06 -10.33 11.18
CA LEU A 9 -4.50 -10.18 11.46
C LEU A 9 -4.77 -9.90 12.93
N GLU A 10 -4.15 -10.67 13.85
CA GLU A 10 -4.27 -10.44 15.28
C GLU A 10 -3.85 -9.01 15.66
N ASN A 11 -2.70 -8.56 15.16
CA ASN A 11 -2.24 -7.19 15.37
C ASN A 11 -3.24 -6.14 14.85
N ARG A 12 -3.96 -6.40 13.75
CA ARG A 12 -4.98 -5.49 13.22
C ARG A 12 -6.25 -5.52 14.08
N PHE A 13 -6.65 -6.68 14.59
CA PHE A 13 -7.78 -6.78 15.52
C PHE A 13 -7.52 -5.95 16.78
N ASP A 14 -6.31 -6.02 17.32
CA ASP A 14 -5.90 -5.23 18.48
C ASP A 14 -5.93 -3.73 18.18
N VAL A 15 -5.41 -3.30 17.03
CA VAL A 15 -5.48 -1.87 16.62
C VAL A 15 -6.92 -1.36 16.56
N PHE A 16 -7.89 -2.15 16.09
CA PHE A 16 -9.29 -1.72 16.10
C PHE A 16 -9.87 -1.59 17.51
N ASN A 17 -9.50 -2.49 18.41
CA ASN A 17 -9.86 -2.37 19.83
C ASN A 17 -9.25 -1.11 20.45
N ASP A 18 -7.99 -0.83 20.15
CA ASP A 18 -7.29 0.36 20.62
C ASP A 18 -7.92 1.65 20.08
N ILE A 19 -8.27 1.69 18.79
CA ILE A 19 -8.98 2.84 18.20
C ILE A 19 -10.30 3.08 18.94
N LEU A 20 -11.10 2.03 19.15
CA LEU A 20 -12.37 2.16 19.87
C LEU A 20 -12.17 2.68 21.31
N ALA A 21 -11.09 2.26 21.97
CA ALA A 21 -10.76 2.76 23.31
C ALA A 21 -10.34 4.25 23.34
N THR A 22 -10.00 4.85 22.20
CA THR A 22 -9.61 6.26 22.08
C THR A 22 -10.72 7.20 21.64
N VAL A 23 -11.86 6.68 21.19
CA VAL A 23 -12.98 7.45 20.63
C VAL A 23 -14.10 7.58 21.66
N ASP A 24 -14.56 8.80 21.92
CA ASP A 24 -15.71 9.05 22.81
C ASP A 24 -17.06 9.02 22.05
N ASP A 25 -18.16 9.05 22.80
CA ASP A 25 -19.53 9.05 22.24
C ASP A 25 -19.79 10.23 21.29
N ASN A 26 -19.13 11.38 21.52
CA ASN A 26 -19.31 12.56 20.66
C ASN A 26 -18.59 12.39 19.33
N ASP A 27 -17.45 11.69 19.32
CA ASP A 27 -16.60 11.46 18.15
C ASP A 27 -17.06 10.27 17.30
N PHE A 28 -17.73 9.27 17.90
CA PHE A 28 -18.07 7.99 17.27
C PHE A 28 -18.85 8.10 15.94
N HIS A 29 -19.63 9.17 15.76
CA HIS A 29 -20.42 9.42 14.56
C HIS A 29 -19.96 10.62 13.73
N LYS A 30 -18.86 11.27 14.12
CA LYS A 30 -18.33 12.42 13.36
C LYS A 30 -17.82 11.96 12.00
N LYS A 31 -18.11 12.77 10.98
CA LYS A 31 -17.52 12.65 9.66
C LYS A 31 -16.38 13.66 9.54
N LEU A 32 -15.31 13.26 8.85
CA LEU A 32 -14.23 14.17 8.51
C LEU A 32 -14.76 15.27 7.56
N ASP A 33 -14.58 16.53 7.96
CA ASP A 33 -14.79 17.69 7.10
C ASP A 33 -13.45 18.04 6.44
N VAL A 34 -13.11 17.35 5.35
CA VAL A 34 -11.81 17.48 4.69
C VAL A 34 -11.92 18.32 3.41
N PRO A 35 -11.35 19.54 3.36
CA PRO A 35 -11.39 20.40 2.19
C PRO A 35 -10.47 19.91 1.05
N LYS A 36 -9.42 19.12 1.39
CA LYS A 36 -8.51 18.46 0.46
C LYS A 36 -7.99 17.16 1.07
N ASN A 37 -7.73 16.17 0.22
CA ASN A 37 -7.11 14.90 0.55
C ASN A 37 -6.02 14.57 -0.49
N LYS A 38 -5.35 13.43 -0.34
CA LYS A 38 -4.38 12.96 -1.35
C LYS A 38 -5.07 12.82 -2.71
N SER A 39 -4.44 13.39 -3.72
CA SER A 39 -4.76 13.14 -5.13
C SER A 39 -4.44 11.70 -5.52
N ILE A 40 -5.01 11.25 -6.64
CA ILE A 40 -4.67 9.96 -7.24
C ILE A 40 -3.15 9.87 -7.51
N ALA A 41 -2.53 10.98 -7.95
CA ALA A 41 -1.09 11.03 -8.21
C ALA A 41 -0.25 10.79 -6.93
N GLU A 42 -0.65 11.38 -5.80
CA GLU A 42 0.03 11.16 -4.51
C GLU A 42 -0.14 9.72 -4.00
N HIS A 43 -1.31 9.10 -4.21
CA HIS A 43 -1.49 7.68 -3.91
C HIS A 43 -0.58 6.80 -4.78
N LEU A 44 -0.57 7.04 -6.09
CA LEU A 44 0.27 6.27 -7.02
C LEU A 44 1.76 6.46 -6.74
N TRP A 45 2.17 7.65 -6.28
CA TRP A 45 3.55 7.91 -5.89
C TRP A 45 3.96 7.02 -4.71
N CYS A 46 3.10 6.89 -3.69
CA CYS A 46 3.33 5.98 -2.57
C CYS A 46 3.42 4.52 -3.05
N VAL A 47 2.50 4.08 -3.92
CA VAL A 47 2.49 2.71 -4.48
C VAL A 47 3.76 2.40 -5.26
N ILE A 48 4.18 3.29 -6.16
CA ILE A 48 5.42 3.11 -6.94
C ILE A 48 6.63 3.03 -6.01
N GLY A 49 6.75 3.98 -5.08
CA GLY A 49 7.87 4.02 -4.14
C GLY A 49 7.93 2.80 -3.25
N ALA A 50 6.78 2.33 -2.76
CA ALA A 50 6.70 1.11 -1.96
C ALA A 50 7.16 -0.12 -2.76
N ARG A 51 6.64 -0.35 -3.97
CA ARG A 51 7.07 -1.48 -4.81
C ARG A 51 8.58 -1.48 -5.05
N GLN A 52 9.17 -0.32 -5.31
CA GLN A 52 10.61 -0.16 -5.51
C GLN A 52 11.40 -0.42 -4.22
N SER A 53 10.96 0.17 -3.12
CA SER A 53 11.62 0.06 -1.81
C SER A 53 11.55 -1.36 -1.26
N PHE A 54 10.38 -1.99 -1.31
CA PHE A 54 10.18 -3.38 -0.88
C PHE A 54 10.89 -4.36 -1.79
N ALA A 55 10.98 -4.13 -3.11
CA ALA A 55 11.82 -4.98 -3.96
C ALA A 55 13.29 -4.98 -3.49
N ARG A 56 13.85 -3.80 -3.18
CA ARG A 56 15.21 -3.72 -2.61
C ARG A 56 15.31 -4.38 -1.24
N ALA A 57 14.33 -4.14 -0.38
CA ALA A 57 14.31 -4.71 0.96
C ALA A 57 14.24 -6.24 0.93
N ILE A 58 13.37 -6.81 0.10
CA ILE A 58 13.24 -8.26 -0.07
C ILE A 58 14.55 -8.85 -0.62
N GLN A 59 15.20 -8.17 -1.57
CA GLN A 59 16.51 -8.59 -2.08
C GLN A 59 17.57 -8.61 -0.96
N ALA A 60 17.64 -7.54 -0.15
CA ALA A 60 18.57 -7.42 0.97
C ALA A 60 18.22 -8.35 2.15
N GLY A 61 16.95 -8.73 2.31
CA GLY A 61 16.44 -9.44 3.48
C GLY A 61 16.08 -8.53 4.67
N GLU A 62 16.13 -7.20 4.50
CA GLU A 62 15.84 -6.23 5.56
C GLU A 62 15.38 -4.88 4.96
N TRP A 63 14.71 -4.03 5.73
CA TRP A 63 14.24 -2.73 5.25
C TRP A 63 15.40 -1.78 4.91
N GLN A 64 15.36 -1.20 3.70
CA GLN A 64 16.42 -0.33 3.15
C GLN A 64 15.99 1.14 2.99
N GLY A 65 14.89 1.55 3.63
CA GLY A 65 14.34 2.90 3.49
C GLY A 65 13.45 3.08 2.26
N PHE A 66 12.66 4.15 2.30
CA PHE A 66 11.71 4.50 1.25
C PHE A 66 12.36 5.36 0.17
N GLU A 67 12.13 5.02 -1.10
CA GLU A 67 12.50 5.81 -2.26
C GLU A 67 11.48 5.63 -3.38
N CYS A 68 11.18 6.72 -4.10
CA CYS A 68 10.34 6.70 -5.28
C CYS A 68 11.07 7.36 -6.44
N SER A 69 11.06 6.71 -7.61
CA SER A 69 11.73 7.22 -8.80
C SER A 69 11.02 8.38 -9.49
N LEU A 70 9.86 8.82 -8.98
CA LEU A 70 9.07 9.92 -9.54
C LEU A 70 8.98 11.09 -8.56
N ASP A 71 8.82 12.28 -9.12
CA ASP A 71 8.29 13.45 -8.41
C ASP A 71 6.75 13.45 -8.49
N THR A 72 6.08 14.06 -7.52
CA THR A 72 4.61 14.11 -7.42
C THR A 72 3.97 15.01 -8.48
N GLU A 73 4.74 15.89 -9.12
CA GLU A 73 4.28 16.76 -10.21
C GLU A 73 4.30 16.09 -11.60
N ALA A 74 4.69 14.82 -11.69
CA ALA A 74 4.80 14.12 -12.96
C ALA A 74 3.44 13.90 -13.66
N GLY A 75 3.43 13.89 -15.00
CA GLY A 75 2.21 13.63 -15.78
C GLY A 75 1.77 12.16 -15.78
N PRO A 76 0.51 11.84 -16.17
CA PRO A 76 -0.03 10.48 -16.14
C PRO A 76 0.80 9.42 -16.90
N ALA A 77 1.42 9.79 -18.02
CA ALA A 77 2.27 8.89 -18.80
C ALA A 77 3.52 8.45 -18.02
N ALA A 78 4.11 9.35 -17.24
CA ALA A 78 5.27 9.04 -16.39
C ALA A 78 4.86 8.10 -15.25
N TYR A 79 3.70 8.32 -14.63
CA TYR A 79 3.13 7.42 -13.62
C TYR A 79 2.88 6.02 -14.16
N LYS A 80 2.29 5.90 -15.36
CA LYS A 80 2.07 4.59 -16.00
C LYS A 80 3.39 3.86 -16.25
N ALA A 81 4.38 4.55 -16.82
CA ALA A 81 5.69 3.97 -17.09
C ALA A 81 6.41 3.54 -15.80
N ALA A 82 6.31 4.34 -14.74
CA ALA A 82 6.93 4.03 -13.45
C ALA A 82 6.25 2.85 -12.74
N LEU A 83 4.91 2.74 -12.79
CA LEU A 83 4.18 1.58 -12.30
C LEU A 83 4.61 0.30 -13.03
N ASP A 84 4.65 0.31 -14.35
CA ASP A 84 5.08 -0.84 -15.15
C ASP A 84 6.50 -1.26 -14.80
N LYS A 85 7.41 -0.28 -14.67
CA LYS A 85 8.80 -0.51 -14.29
C LYS A 85 8.91 -1.08 -12.87
N ALA A 86 8.19 -0.51 -11.90
CA ALA A 86 8.21 -0.97 -10.51
C ALA A 86 7.69 -2.41 -10.40
N THR A 87 6.60 -2.74 -11.11
CA THR A 87 6.05 -4.10 -11.19
C THR A 87 7.06 -5.07 -11.82
N ALA A 88 7.72 -4.68 -12.93
CA ALA A 88 8.72 -5.52 -13.58
C ALA A 88 9.96 -5.76 -12.70
N ILE A 89 10.40 -4.75 -11.94
CA ILE A 89 11.49 -4.87 -10.97
C ILE A 89 11.09 -5.84 -9.86
N PHE A 90 9.91 -5.66 -9.26
CA PHE A 90 9.42 -6.53 -8.20
C PHE A 90 9.35 -8.01 -8.64
N HIS A 91 8.75 -8.29 -9.81
CA HIS A 91 8.68 -9.66 -10.33
C HIS A 91 10.06 -10.25 -10.62
N ARG A 92 11.01 -9.44 -11.11
CA ARG A 92 12.39 -9.88 -11.31
C ARG A 92 13.03 -10.24 -9.97
N THR A 93 12.94 -9.36 -8.97
CA THR A 93 13.47 -9.61 -7.63
C THR A 93 12.94 -10.92 -7.05
N VAL A 94 11.63 -11.12 -7.07
CA VAL A 94 11.00 -12.34 -6.53
C VAL A 94 11.45 -13.59 -7.26
N ARG A 95 11.57 -13.53 -8.60
CA ARG A 95 11.99 -14.68 -9.42
C ARG A 95 13.47 -15.02 -9.25
N ASP A 96 14.32 -14.00 -9.12
CA ASP A 96 15.77 -14.17 -9.06
C ASP A 96 16.27 -14.49 -7.63
N LEU A 97 15.36 -14.60 -6.65
CA LEU A 97 15.66 -15.01 -5.28
C LEU A 97 15.63 -16.53 -5.11
N ASP A 98 16.78 -17.10 -4.77
CA ASP A 98 16.92 -18.55 -4.54
C ASP A 98 16.37 -19.01 -3.18
N THR A 99 16.33 -18.12 -2.17
CA THR A 99 15.94 -18.47 -0.80
C THR A 99 15.02 -17.43 -0.15
N TRP A 100 13.96 -17.92 0.49
CA TRP A 100 13.01 -17.14 1.27
C TRP A 100 13.26 -17.36 2.77
N SER A 101 13.57 -16.28 3.48
CA SER A 101 13.61 -16.24 4.94
C SER A 101 12.31 -15.66 5.50
N ASP A 102 12.06 -15.87 6.79
CA ASP A 102 10.90 -15.28 7.48
C ASP A 102 10.88 -13.75 7.35
N ASP A 103 12.04 -13.08 7.40
CA ASP A 103 12.14 -11.63 7.19
C ASP A 103 11.71 -11.20 5.78
N ARG A 104 12.09 -11.96 4.75
CA ARG A 104 11.66 -11.69 3.36
C ARG A 104 10.18 -11.92 3.18
N GLU A 105 9.64 -12.99 3.76
CA GLU A 105 8.19 -13.24 3.75
C GLU A 105 7.43 -12.14 4.50
N ALA A 106 7.96 -11.64 5.61
CA ALA A 106 7.36 -10.54 6.36
C ALA A 106 7.35 -9.24 5.54
N LEU A 107 8.45 -8.91 4.85
CA LEU A 107 8.52 -7.77 3.93
C LEU A 107 7.52 -7.91 2.77
N LEU A 108 7.34 -9.12 2.24
CA LEU A 108 6.34 -9.39 1.21
C LEU A 108 4.91 -9.17 1.75
N ALA A 109 4.60 -9.66 2.95
CA ALA A 109 3.31 -9.45 3.59
C ALA A 109 3.04 -7.96 3.85
N GLN A 110 4.05 -7.20 4.30
CA GLN A 110 3.95 -5.75 4.49
C GLN A 110 3.66 -5.01 3.18
N LEU A 111 4.31 -5.38 2.07
CA LEU A 111 4.00 -4.80 0.76
C LEU A 111 2.56 -5.12 0.34
N TYR A 112 2.10 -6.36 0.55
CA TYR A 112 0.72 -6.74 0.24
C TYR A 112 -0.29 -5.89 1.02
N GLU A 113 -0.11 -5.73 2.33
CA GLU A 113 -0.98 -4.88 3.16
C GLU A 113 -0.96 -3.41 2.71
N HIS A 114 0.21 -2.90 2.32
CA HIS A 114 0.34 -1.55 1.80
C HIS A 114 -0.46 -1.35 0.50
N GLU A 115 -0.41 -2.30 -0.44
CA GLU A 115 -1.18 -2.25 -1.69
C GLU A 115 -2.69 -2.23 -1.41
N VAL A 116 -3.18 -3.14 -0.54
CA VAL A 116 -4.60 -3.23 -0.16
C VAL A 116 -5.08 -1.96 0.54
N MET A 117 -4.29 -1.43 1.49
CA MET A 117 -4.62 -0.17 2.17
C MET A 117 -4.79 1.00 1.20
N HIS A 118 -3.91 1.10 0.20
CA HIS A 118 -4.02 2.16 -0.80
C HIS A 118 -5.14 1.92 -1.82
N GLU A 119 -5.45 0.67 -2.19
CA GLU A 119 -6.61 0.35 -3.01
C GLU A 119 -7.91 0.79 -2.30
N GLY A 120 -8.08 0.47 -1.02
CA GLY A 120 -9.23 0.89 -0.22
C GLY A 120 -9.39 2.42 -0.13
N GLN A 121 -8.28 3.16 -0.04
CA GLN A 121 -8.31 4.63 -0.07
C GLN A 121 -8.66 5.16 -1.48
N LEU A 122 -8.08 4.58 -2.53
CA LEU A 122 -8.33 4.97 -3.91
C LEU A 122 -9.77 4.70 -4.35
N ILE A 123 -10.39 3.61 -3.89
CA ILE A 123 -11.81 3.33 -4.13
C ILE A 123 -12.66 4.53 -3.71
N ARG A 124 -12.50 4.98 -2.46
CA ARG A 124 -13.25 6.15 -1.94
C ARG A 124 -12.94 7.41 -2.74
N GLN A 125 -11.69 7.62 -3.11
CA GLN A 125 -11.28 8.78 -3.90
C GLN A 125 -11.89 8.79 -5.30
N VAL A 126 -11.84 7.66 -6.01
CA VAL A 126 -12.39 7.50 -7.37
C VAL A 126 -13.89 7.79 -7.35
N TYR A 127 -14.65 7.24 -6.39
CA TYR A 127 -16.07 7.56 -6.26
C TYR A 127 -16.33 9.01 -5.84
N GLY A 128 -15.53 9.55 -4.92
CA GLY A 128 -15.63 10.96 -4.50
C GLY A 128 -15.41 11.94 -5.65
N LEU A 129 -14.63 11.55 -6.66
CA LEU A 129 -14.40 12.31 -7.89
C LEU A 129 -15.43 12.03 -9.01
N GLY A 130 -16.44 11.18 -8.77
CA GLY A 130 -17.44 10.81 -9.77
C GLY A 130 -16.90 9.91 -10.89
N LEU A 131 -15.77 9.25 -10.67
CA LEU A 131 -15.15 8.32 -11.60
C LEU A 131 -15.65 6.89 -11.37
N SER A 132 -15.39 6.00 -12.33
CA SER A 132 -15.73 4.58 -12.22
C SER A 132 -14.50 3.75 -11.87
N MET A 133 -14.65 2.83 -10.92
CA MET A 133 -13.62 1.84 -10.61
C MET A 133 -13.42 0.84 -11.77
N PRO A 134 -12.19 0.35 -12.00
CA PRO A 134 -11.94 -0.75 -12.94
C PRO A 134 -12.66 -2.03 -12.52
N ALA A 135 -13.14 -2.81 -13.49
CA ALA A 135 -13.83 -4.09 -13.25
C ALA A 135 -12.92 -5.16 -12.59
N THR A 136 -11.60 -4.96 -12.62
CA THR A 136 -10.62 -5.84 -11.99
C THR A 136 -10.46 -5.62 -10.48
N SER A 137 -11.00 -4.53 -9.93
CA SER A 137 -10.97 -4.24 -8.49
C SER A 137 -11.80 -5.27 -7.72
N THR A 138 -11.23 -5.87 -6.70
CA THR A 138 -11.94 -6.85 -5.83
C THR A 138 -12.53 -6.24 -4.57
N TRP A 139 -12.34 -4.93 -4.35
CA TRP A 139 -12.88 -4.22 -3.17
C TRP A 139 -12.40 -4.81 -1.84
N ALA A 140 -11.17 -5.33 -1.85
CA ALA A 140 -10.54 -6.03 -0.74
C ALA A 140 -9.82 -5.04 0.18
#